data_AF-A0A3B9T3G3-F1
#
_entry.id   AF-A0A3B9T3G3-F1
#
_cell.length_a   1.000
_cell.length_b   1.000
_cell.length_c   1.000
_cell.angle_alpha   90.00
_cell.angle_beta   90.00
_cell.angle_gamma   90.00
#
_symmetry.space_group_name_H-M   'P 1'
#
loop_
_entity.id
_entity.type
_entity.pdbx_description
1 polymer ?
#
loop_
_entity_poly.entity_id
_entity_poly.type
_entity_poly.pdbx_seq_one_letter_code
_entity_poly.pdbx_strand_id
1 'polypeptide(L)'
;MRQLVYKPPKWIKNAESSLLAQKKYGERPDVAAMTVEQFLHPEQTPEGIPVIKDRATCYFLLQNEYRFQCELKYMQEQNEDCFSFAYLSAAAYYRAITLSEQEQITNIAVERAVANYAADAGCIQTLIAVNEWEEAKALAQDRHDLYAAFLNGDDETAGAIVAQLPESLDQAEKKFKAYLITFQKRILEADVYRAFLSGDAAALLSAMTAYIRNYRRQPWDYSVVIDMFSTAMLKLARQRGIEIDLNIIEIPQFFLDESHRIDRNQTKLPELPAVCN
;
A
#
# COMPACT_ATOMS: atom_id res chain seq x y z
N MET A 1 10.93 -22.10 15.67
CA MET A 1 9.82 -21.61 14.81
C MET A 1 9.99 -22.20 13.41
N ARG A 2 8.94 -22.67 12.70
CA ARG A 2 9.11 -23.19 11.33
C ARG A 2 9.48 -22.05 10.38
N GLN A 3 10.56 -22.18 9.61
CA GLN A 3 10.99 -21.14 8.67
C GLN A 3 9.88 -20.81 7.66
N LEU A 4 9.76 -19.53 7.28
CA LEU A 4 8.85 -19.13 6.20
C LEU A 4 9.37 -19.72 4.89
N VAL A 5 8.47 -20.34 4.11
CA VAL A 5 8.80 -20.75 2.75
C VAL A 5 9.03 -19.48 1.93
N TYR A 6 10.16 -19.41 1.21
CA TYR A 6 10.49 -18.25 0.38
C TYR A 6 9.37 -17.92 -0.61
N LYS A 7 9.01 -18.88 -1.48
CA LYS A 7 7.96 -18.75 -2.50
C LYS A 7 6.83 -19.77 -2.22
N PRO A 8 5.67 -19.37 -1.67
CA PRO A 8 4.60 -20.30 -1.35
C PRO A 8 3.89 -20.82 -2.62
N PRO A 9 3.31 -22.03 -2.62
CA PRO A 9 2.62 -22.60 -3.79
C PRO A 9 1.53 -21.70 -4.38
N LYS A 10 0.85 -20.95 -3.51
CA LYS A 10 -0.17 -19.97 -3.90
C LYS A 10 0.42 -18.87 -4.80
N TRP A 11 1.58 -18.34 -4.44
CA TRP A 11 2.26 -17.31 -5.23
C TRP A 11 2.69 -17.87 -6.59
N ILE A 12 3.19 -19.11 -6.64
CA ILE A 12 3.58 -19.79 -7.89
C ILE A 12 2.40 -19.86 -8.86
N LYS A 13 1.25 -20.36 -8.38
CA LYS A 13 0.03 -20.45 -9.18
C LYS A 13 -0.42 -19.08 -9.69
N ASN A 14 -0.25 -18.01 -8.90
CA ASN A 14 -0.64 -16.65 -9.26
C ASN A 14 0.23 -16.15 -10.43
N ALA A 15 1.55 -16.30 -10.31
CA ALA A 15 2.50 -15.93 -11.34
C ALA A 15 2.27 -16.72 -12.65
N GLU A 16 2.07 -18.03 -12.57
CA GLU A 16 1.75 -18.88 -13.73
C GLU A 16 0.45 -18.45 -14.42
N SER A 17 -0.59 -18.14 -13.64
CA SER A 17 -1.88 -17.70 -14.18
C SER A 17 -1.77 -16.34 -14.86
N SER A 18 -1.00 -15.42 -14.28
CA SER A 18 -0.70 -14.10 -14.85
C SER A 18 0.02 -14.21 -16.20
N LEU A 19 1.08 -15.02 -16.26
CA LEU A 19 1.85 -15.26 -17.49
C LEU A 19 0.99 -15.94 -18.57
N LEU A 20 0.15 -16.91 -18.19
CA LEU A 20 -0.76 -17.57 -19.12
C LEU A 20 -1.80 -16.58 -19.68
N ALA A 21 -2.33 -15.70 -18.84
CA ALA A 21 -3.28 -14.68 -19.28
C ALA A 21 -2.64 -13.71 -20.29
N GLN A 22 -1.42 -13.23 -20.01
CA GLN A 22 -0.67 -12.37 -20.92
C GLN A 22 -0.40 -13.07 -22.26
N LYS A 23 0.01 -14.35 -22.24
CA LYS A 23 0.23 -15.13 -23.46
C LYS A 23 -1.04 -15.33 -24.29
N LYS A 24 -2.19 -15.50 -23.64
CA LYS A 24 -3.47 -15.79 -24.29
C LYS A 24 -4.19 -14.55 -24.82
N TYR A 25 -4.13 -13.45 -24.07
CA TYR A 25 -4.92 -12.24 -24.32
C TYR A 25 -4.07 -11.04 -24.76
N GLY A 26 -2.73 -11.17 -24.74
CA GLY A 26 -1.81 -10.08 -25.05
C GLY A 26 -1.53 -9.17 -23.86
N GLU A 27 -0.89 -8.04 -24.13
CA GLU A 27 -0.71 -6.99 -23.14
C GLU A 27 -2.04 -6.35 -22.78
N ARG A 28 -2.23 -6.07 -21.49
CA ARG A 28 -3.41 -5.34 -21.01
C ARG A 28 -3.38 -3.93 -21.59
N PRO A 29 -4.53 -3.37 -22.05
CA PRO A 29 -4.57 -1.97 -22.46
C PRO A 29 -4.13 -1.06 -21.30
N ASP A 30 -3.59 0.11 -21.64
CA ASP A 30 -3.20 1.12 -20.66
C ASP A 30 -4.46 1.74 -20.02
N VAL A 31 -4.94 1.08 -18.97
CA VAL A 31 -6.15 1.50 -18.25
C VAL A 31 -5.93 2.83 -17.51
N ALA A 32 -4.67 3.18 -17.19
CA ALA A 32 -4.36 4.47 -16.59
C ALA A 32 -4.60 5.59 -17.60
N ALA A 33 -4.09 5.43 -18.84
CA ALA A 33 -4.39 6.35 -19.93
C ALA A 33 -5.89 6.42 -20.22
N MET A 34 -6.59 5.28 -20.28
CA MET A 34 -8.05 5.26 -20.47
C MET A 34 -8.82 5.99 -19.37
N THR A 35 -8.36 5.91 -18.12
CA THR A 35 -8.96 6.58 -16.96
C THR A 35 -8.77 8.10 -17.06
N VAL A 36 -7.62 8.57 -17.55
CA VAL A 36 -7.37 9.99 -17.82
C VAL A 36 -8.23 10.47 -18.99
N GLU A 37 -8.28 9.72 -20.10
CA GLU A 37 -9.11 10.05 -21.26
C GLU A 37 -10.59 10.15 -20.89
N GLN A 38 -11.10 9.23 -20.06
CA GLN A 38 -12.48 9.27 -19.59
C GLN A 38 -12.76 10.53 -18.74
N PHE A 39 -11.78 11.00 -17.97
CA PHE A 39 -11.91 12.25 -17.21
C PHE A 39 -11.86 13.49 -18.13
N LEU A 40 -11.01 13.49 -19.16
CA LEU A 40 -10.87 14.62 -20.10
C LEU A 40 -12.05 14.70 -21.08
N HIS A 41 -12.62 13.56 -21.44
CA HIS A 41 -13.69 13.41 -22.43
C HIS A 41 -14.87 12.62 -21.85
N PRO A 42 -15.53 13.12 -20.79
CA PRO A 42 -16.61 12.42 -20.10
C PRO A 42 -17.77 12.07 -21.03
N GLU A 43 -18.03 12.88 -22.07
CA GLU A 43 -19.04 12.66 -23.09
C GLU A 43 -18.82 11.40 -23.95
N GLN A 44 -17.59 10.89 -23.98
CA GLN A 44 -17.22 9.67 -24.71
C GLN A 44 -17.33 8.41 -23.85
N THR A 45 -17.74 8.55 -22.58
CA THR A 45 -17.92 7.41 -21.67
C THR A 45 -19.03 6.48 -22.20
N PRO A 46 -18.75 5.16 -22.36
CA PRO A 46 -19.77 4.21 -22.79
C PRO A 46 -20.99 4.18 -21.87
N GLU A 47 -22.16 3.91 -22.45
CA GLU A 47 -23.42 3.80 -21.70
C GLU A 47 -23.32 2.72 -20.60
N GLY A 48 -23.79 3.05 -19.40
CA GLY A 48 -23.75 2.17 -18.23
C GLY A 48 -22.45 2.21 -17.43
N ILE A 49 -21.40 2.91 -17.89
CA ILE A 49 -20.18 3.14 -17.12
C ILE A 49 -20.30 4.48 -16.37
N PRO A 50 -20.04 4.52 -15.04
CA PRO A 50 -20.01 5.78 -14.30
C PRO A 50 -18.94 6.73 -14.86
N VAL A 51 -19.38 7.94 -15.22
CA VAL A 51 -18.49 9.01 -15.70
C VAL A 51 -17.60 9.49 -14.57
N ILE A 52 -16.32 9.70 -14.85
CA ILE A 52 -15.37 10.34 -13.93
C ILE A 52 -15.48 11.86 -14.12
N LYS A 53 -15.99 12.56 -13.11
CA LYS A 53 -16.29 14.01 -13.21
C LYS A 53 -15.44 14.91 -12.33
N ASP A 54 -14.70 14.32 -11.39
CA ASP A 54 -13.86 15.05 -10.44
C ASP A 54 -12.46 14.44 -10.38
N ARG A 55 -11.49 15.28 -10.00
CA ARG A 55 -10.07 14.91 -10.02
C ARG A 55 -9.75 13.88 -8.94
N ALA A 56 -10.37 14.00 -7.77
CA ALA A 56 -10.20 13.05 -6.67
C ALA A 56 -10.58 11.62 -7.10
N THR A 57 -11.70 11.46 -7.79
CA THR A 57 -12.14 10.18 -8.37
C THR A 57 -11.14 9.65 -9.39
N CYS A 58 -10.68 10.49 -10.33
CA CYS A 58 -9.70 10.08 -11.33
C CYS A 58 -8.41 9.56 -10.67
N TYR A 59 -7.82 10.33 -9.76
CA TYR A 59 -6.59 9.93 -9.05
C TYR A 59 -6.79 8.70 -8.16
N PHE A 60 -7.95 8.53 -7.53
CA PHE A 60 -8.24 7.33 -6.75
C PHE A 60 -8.31 6.07 -7.64
N LEU A 61 -8.85 6.18 -8.85
CA LEU A 61 -8.86 5.08 -9.81
C LEU A 61 -7.46 4.78 -10.35
N LEU A 62 -6.67 5.82 -10.65
CA LEU A 62 -5.26 5.69 -11.05
C LEU A 62 -4.42 4.98 -9.99
N GLN A 63 -4.64 5.28 -8.71
CA GLN A 63 -3.98 4.59 -7.59
C GLN A 63 -4.13 3.07 -7.70
N ASN A 64 -5.37 2.59 -7.91
CA ASN A 64 -5.65 1.17 -8.01
C ASN A 64 -5.01 0.54 -9.26
N GLU A 65 -5.04 1.26 -10.38
CA GLU A 65 -4.44 0.77 -11.61
C GLU A 65 -2.91 0.66 -11.49
N TYR A 66 -2.23 1.66 -10.95
CA TYR A 66 -0.80 1.59 -10.73
C TYR A 66 -0.42 0.50 -9.72
N ARG A 67 -1.23 0.28 -8.67
CA ARG A 67 -1.00 -0.86 -7.75
C ARG A 67 -1.07 -2.18 -8.51
N PHE A 68 -2.11 -2.36 -9.33
CA PHE A 68 -2.28 -3.56 -10.11
C PHE A 68 -1.12 -3.77 -11.10
N GLN A 69 -0.68 -2.72 -11.79
CA GLN A 69 0.46 -2.79 -12.72
C GLN A 69 1.76 -3.15 -12.00
N CYS A 70 2.00 -2.60 -10.82
CA CYS A 70 3.12 -2.97 -9.96
C CYS A 70 3.12 -4.47 -9.62
N GLU A 71 2.00 -4.99 -9.10
CA GLU A 71 1.85 -6.39 -8.74
C GLU A 71 1.97 -7.32 -9.95
N LEU A 72 1.35 -6.94 -11.08
CA LEU A 72 1.39 -7.71 -12.31
C LEU A 72 2.82 -7.82 -12.85
N LYS A 73 3.52 -6.69 -12.96
CA LYS A 73 4.92 -6.64 -13.42
C LYS A 73 5.81 -7.48 -12.53
N TYR A 74 5.65 -7.35 -11.21
CA TYR A 74 6.44 -8.15 -10.28
C TYR A 74 6.16 -9.65 -10.40
N MET A 75 4.90 -10.07 -10.55
CA MET A 75 4.57 -11.49 -10.75
C MET A 75 5.16 -12.07 -12.03
N GLN A 76 5.21 -11.28 -13.10
CA GLN A 76 5.68 -11.72 -14.42
C GLN A 76 7.21 -11.72 -14.52
N GLU A 77 7.85 -10.65 -14.04
CA GLU A 77 9.26 -10.35 -14.34
C GLU A 77 10.16 -10.42 -13.10
N GLN A 78 9.61 -10.25 -11.89
CA GLN A 78 10.35 -10.24 -10.61
C GLN A 78 11.53 -9.24 -10.57
N ASN A 79 11.43 -8.13 -11.29
CA ASN A 79 12.45 -7.09 -11.39
C ASN A 79 11.97 -5.74 -10.80
N GLU A 80 12.86 -4.75 -10.82
CA GLU A 80 12.65 -3.43 -10.23
C GLU A 80 11.70 -2.51 -11.02
N ASP A 81 11.26 -2.91 -12.22
CA ASP A 81 10.39 -2.09 -13.06
C ASP A 81 9.03 -1.76 -12.40
N CYS A 82 8.60 -2.60 -11.44
CA CYS A 82 7.38 -2.35 -10.66
C CYS A 82 7.51 -1.20 -9.65
N PHE A 83 8.74 -0.76 -9.32
CA PHE A 83 9.03 0.24 -8.29
C PHE A 83 8.41 1.61 -8.63
N SER A 84 8.48 2.01 -9.90
CA SER A 84 7.84 3.25 -10.39
C SER A 84 6.32 3.21 -10.25
N PHE A 85 5.69 2.05 -10.48
CA PHE A 85 4.24 1.90 -10.32
C PHE A 85 3.81 1.90 -8.84
N ALA A 86 4.62 1.36 -7.93
CA ALA A 86 4.38 1.49 -6.49
C ALA A 86 4.38 2.97 -6.07
N TYR A 87 5.36 3.74 -6.54
CA TYR A 87 5.41 5.19 -6.30
C TYR A 87 4.18 5.92 -6.88
N LEU A 88 3.86 5.69 -8.16
CA LEU A 88 2.71 6.33 -8.81
C LEU A 88 1.39 5.99 -8.10
N SER A 89 1.25 4.76 -7.60
CA SER A 89 0.09 4.36 -6.80
C SER A 89 -0.04 5.21 -5.53
N ALA A 90 1.04 5.33 -4.75
CA ALA A 90 1.05 6.13 -3.53
C ALA A 90 0.83 7.63 -3.82
N ALA A 91 1.50 8.17 -4.82
CA ALA A 91 1.34 9.57 -5.23
C ALA A 91 -0.10 9.88 -5.66
N ALA A 92 -0.71 9.01 -6.47
CA ALA A 92 -2.09 9.16 -6.92
C ALA A 92 -3.07 9.13 -5.74
N TYR A 93 -2.83 8.24 -4.78
CA TYR A 93 -3.65 8.15 -3.57
C TYR A 93 -3.59 9.43 -2.74
N TYR A 94 -2.38 9.94 -2.48
CA TYR A 94 -2.18 11.16 -1.74
C TYR A 94 -2.91 12.33 -2.42
N ARG A 95 -2.74 12.46 -3.74
CA ARG A 95 -3.41 13.49 -4.54
C ARG A 95 -4.94 13.38 -4.44
N ALA A 96 -5.49 12.17 -4.48
CA ALA A 96 -6.93 11.92 -4.35
C ALA A 96 -7.47 12.38 -2.98
N ILE A 97 -6.77 12.04 -1.89
CA ILE A 97 -7.16 12.48 -0.54
C ILE A 97 -7.08 14.00 -0.41
N THR A 98 -5.98 14.63 -0.83
CA THR A 98 -5.82 16.09 -0.73
C THR A 98 -6.92 16.82 -1.51
N LEU A 99 -7.28 16.33 -2.70
CA LEU A 99 -8.34 16.93 -3.50
C LEU A 99 -9.72 16.67 -2.90
N SER A 100 -9.94 15.56 -2.21
CA SER A 100 -11.23 15.26 -1.54
C SER A 100 -11.62 16.27 -0.45
N GLU A 101 -10.65 17.03 0.07
CA GLU A 101 -10.89 18.11 1.04
C GLU A 101 -11.23 19.44 0.37
N GLN A 102 -10.92 19.56 -0.93
CA GLN A 102 -11.02 20.79 -1.71
C GLN A 102 -12.19 20.72 -2.71
N GLU A 103 -12.60 19.51 -3.07
CA GLU A 103 -13.60 19.22 -4.10
C GLU A 103 -14.64 18.23 -3.58
N GLN A 104 -15.86 18.36 -4.08
CA GLN A 104 -16.89 17.35 -3.86
C GLN A 104 -16.62 16.13 -4.73
N ILE A 105 -16.44 14.96 -4.11
CA ILE A 105 -16.34 13.69 -4.82
C ILE A 105 -17.73 13.33 -5.38
N THR A 106 -17.81 13.11 -6.69
CA THR A 106 -19.07 12.77 -7.37
C THR A 106 -19.35 11.28 -7.40
N ASN A 107 -18.31 10.45 -7.29
CA ASN A 107 -18.44 9.01 -7.24
C ASN A 107 -18.60 8.52 -5.79
N ILE A 108 -19.82 8.10 -5.42
CA ILE A 108 -20.18 7.65 -4.06
C ILE A 108 -19.30 6.48 -3.57
N ALA A 109 -18.89 5.58 -4.46
CA ALA A 109 -18.00 4.47 -4.09
C ALA A 109 -16.61 5.00 -3.72
N VAL A 110 -16.09 5.96 -4.49
CA VAL A 110 -14.80 6.60 -4.17
C VAL A 110 -14.91 7.46 -2.92
N GLU A 111 -15.96 8.25 -2.76
CA GLU A 111 -16.19 9.06 -1.56
C GLU A 111 -16.11 8.20 -0.29
N ARG A 112 -16.82 7.08 -0.27
CA ARG A 112 -16.79 6.13 0.84
C ARG A 112 -15.41 5.49 1.01
N ALA A 113 -14.74 5.14 -0.09
CA ALA A 113 -13.42 4.54 -0.02
C ALA A 113 -12.39 5.51 0.54
N VAL A 114 -12.32 6.74 0.03
CA VAL A 114 -11.45 7.81 0.54
C VAL A 114 -11.73 8.04 2.02
N ALA A 115 -13.00 8.16 2.43
CA ALA A 115 -13.34 8.33 3.85
C ALA A 115 -12.89 7.15 4.73
N ASN A 116 -13.02 5.91 4.25
CA ASN A 116 -12.62 4.71 5.00
C ASN A 116 -11.10 4.52 5.07
N TYR A 117 -10.37 4.97 4.05
CA TYR A 117 -8.93 4.76 3.91
C TYR A 117 -8.11 6.02 4.24
N ALA A 118 -8.73 7.17 4.52
CA ALA A 118 -8.03 8.41 4.87
C ALA A 118 -7.10 8.26 6.09
N ALA A 119 -7.41 7.32 6.99
CA ALA A 119 -6.59 6.97 8.15
C ALA A 119 -5.74 5.70 7.94
N ASP A 120 -5.70 5.15 6.73
CA ASP A 120 -4.89 3.97 6.39
C ASP A 120 -3.44 4.38 6.10
N ALA A 121 -2.49 3.68 6.71
CA ALA A 121 -1.06 3.96 6.53
C ALA A 121 -0.48 3.39 5.21
N GLY A 122 -1.25 2.67 4.39
CA GLY A 122 -0.75 1.95 3.22
C GLY A 122 0.00 2.85 2.23
N CYS A 123 -0.44 4.09 2.07
CA CYS A 123 0.26 5.07 1.23
C CYS A 123 1.62 5.46 1.81
N ILE A 124 1.68 5.76 3.12
CA ILE A 124 2.91 6.10 3.84
C ILE A 124 3.88 4.92 3.80
N GLN A 125 3.38 3.70 4.06
CA GLN A 125 4.15 2.46 3.98
C GLN A 125 4.73 2.26 2.57
N THR A 126 3.94 2.53 1.53
CA THR A 126 4.42 2.42 0.15
C THR A 126 5.50 3.46 -0.15
N LEU A 127 5.34 4.72 0.28
CA LEU A 127 6.37 5.76 0.12
C LEU A 127 7.68 5.40 0.81
N ILE A 128 7.62 4.88 2.05
CA ILE A 128 8.79 4.33 2.75
C ILE A 128 9.41 3.18 1.95
N ALA A 129 8.57 2.24 1.47
CA ALA A 129 9.02 1.11 0.68
C ALA A 129 9.74 1.54 -0.61
N VAL A 130 9.35 2.66 -1.23
CA VAL A 130 10.02 3.20 -2.43
C VAL A 130 11.12 4.25 -2.15
N ASN A 131 11.60 4.37 -0.90
CA ASN A 131 12.64 5.33 -0.48
C ASN A 131 12.24 6.82 -0.56
N GLU A 132 10.95 7.14 -0.64
CA GLU A 132 10.43 8.51 -0.69
C GLU A 132 10.12 9.01 0.74
N TRP A 133 11.19 9.12 1.54
CA TRP A 133 11.12 9.36 2.98
C TRP A 133 10.55 10.73 3.37
N GLU A 134 10.90 11.78 2.64
CA GLU A 134 10.44 13.14 2.94
C GLU A 134 8.94 13.29 2.64
N GLU A 135 8.46 12.70 1.54
CA GLU A 135 7.05 12.62 1.20
C GLU A 135 6.28 11.77 2.21
N ALA A 136 6.84 10.63 2.61
CA ALA A 136 6.25 9.80 3.66
C ALA A 136 6.09 10.59 4.96
N LYS A 137 7.11 11.38 5.33
CA LYS A 137 7.12 12.21 6.54
C LYS A 137 6.09 13.34 6.46
N ALA A 138 6.07 14.09 5.37
CA ALA A 138 5.11 15.16 5.15
C ALA A 138 3.67 14.62 5.20
N LEU A 139 3.41 13.51 4.50
CA LEU A 139 2.09 12.87 4.52
C LEU A 139 1.70 12.39 5.92
N ALA A 140 2.63 11.75 6.62
CA ALA A 140 2.35 11.21 7.95
C ALA A 140 2.04 12.30 8.97
N GLN A 141 2.76 13.43 8.95
CA GLN A 141 2.54 14.56 9.85
C GLN A 141 1.11 15.10 9.76
N ASP A 142 0.53 15.11 8.56
CA ASP A 142 -0.82 15.64 8.32
C ASP A 142 -1.93 14.61 8.57
N ARG A 143 -1.62 13.30 8.50
CA ARG A 143 -2.65 12.25 8.34
C ARG A 143 -2.56 11.07 9.29
N HIS A 144 -1.38 10.77 9.85
CA HIS A 144 -1.17 9.51 10.56
C HIS A 144 -0.13 9.59 11.68
N ASP A 145 -0.59 10.04 12.85
CA ASP A 145 0.22 10.30 14.06
C ASP A 145 1.24 9.20 14.39
N LEU A 146 0.86 7.92 14.30
CA LEU A 146 1.79 6.82 14.61
C LEU A 146 3.00 6.76 13.66
N TYR A 147 2.76 6.90 12.35
CA TYR A 147 3.85 6.88 11.37
C TYR A 147 4.63 8.20 11.41
N ALA A 148 3.98 9.32 11.74
CA ALA A 148 4.67 10.57 12.00
C ALA A 148 5.64 10.41 13.17
N ALA A 149 5.20 9.78 14.27
CA ALA A 149 6.04 9.49 15.43
C ALA A 149 7.20 8.55 15.06
N PHE A 150 6.94 7.45 14.34
CA PHE A 150 8.00 6.55 13.87
C PHE A 150 9.04 7.25 12.99
N LEU A 151 8.62 8.04 12.01
CA LEU A 151 9.49 8.75 11.06
C LEU A 151 10.27 9.90 11.71
N ASN A 152 9.79 10.43 12.84
CA ASN A 152 10.49 11.45 13.63
C ASN A 152 11.36 10.86 14.76
N GLY A 153 11.32 9.54 14.98
CA GLY A 153 12.00 8.90 16.11
C GLY A 153 11.38 9.25 17.48
N ASP A 154 10.10 9.64 17.51
CA ASP A 154 9.37 9.95 18.73
C ASP A 154 8.73 8.69 19.33
N ASP A 155 9.53 7.96 20.12
CA ASP A 155 9.12 6.70 20.73
C ASP A 155 8.10 6.87 21.86
N GLU A 156 8.07 8.03 22.52
CA GLU A 156 7.11 8.32 23.57
C GLU A 156 5.70 8.43 22.99
N THR A 157 5.55 9.27 21.95
CA THR A 157 4.27 9.43 21.25
C THR A 157 3.85 8.11 20.59
N ALA A 158 4.78 7.45 19.89
CA ALA A 158 4.48 6.16 19.25
C ALA A 158 4.03 5.11 20.28
N GLY A 159 4.73 5.00 21.42
CA GLY A 159 4.37 4.10 22.51
C GLY A 159 2.99 4.38 23.09
N ALA A 160 2.66 5.66 23.31
CA ALA A 160 1.35 6.07 23.81
C ALA A 160 0.20 5.70 22.85
N ILE A 161 0.44 5.80 21.54
CA ILE A 161 -0.55 5.41 20.52
C ILE A 161 -0.66 3.88 20.45
N VAL A 162 0.46 3.16 20.40
CA VAL A 162 0.51 1.69 20.29
C VAL A 162 -0.12 1.02 21.51
N ALA A 163 0.05 1.57 22.71
CA ALA A 163 -0.59 1.08 23.93
C ALA A 163 -2.13 1.08 23.87
N GLN A 164 -2.72 1.90 23.00
CA GLN A 164 -4.17 1.96 22.80
C GLN A 164 -4.66 1.02 21.68
N LEU A 165 -3.77 0.42 20.90
CA LEU A 165 -4.16 -0.51 19.84
C LEU A 165 -4.70 -1.81 20.45
N PRO A 166 -5.66 -2.48 19.78
CA PRO A 166 -6.25 -3.70 20.32
C PRO A 166 -5.20 -4.82 20.44
N GLU A 167 -5.40 -5.68 21.42
CA GLU A 167 -4.63 -6.91 21.65
C GLU A 167 -5.45 -8.17 21.33
N SER A 168 -6.76 -8.03 21.17
CA SER A 168 -7.67 -9.15 20.91
C SER A 168 -8.77 -8.77 19.94
N LEU A 169 -9.43 -9.79 19.37
CA LEU A 169 -10.55 -9.61 18.46
C LEU A 169 -11.72 -8.90 19.15
N ASP A 170 -12.03 -9.27 20.39
CA ASP A 170 -13.08 -8.62 21.18
C ASP A 170 -12.80 -7.11 21.39
N GLN A 171 -11.54 -6.75 21.62
CA GLN A 171 -11.13 -5.35 21.75
C GLN A 171 -11.19 -4.62 20.40
N ALA A 172 -10.75 -5.29 19.33
CA ALA A 172 -10.76 -4.73 17.99
C ALA A 172 -12.20 -4.49 17.49
N GLU A 173 -13.11 -5.44 17.71
CA GLU A 173 -14.53 -5.33 17.35
C GLU A 173 -15.20 -4.14 18.03
N LYS A 174 -14.97 -3.99 19.34
CA LYS A 174 -15.47 -2.85 20.12
C LYS A 174 -14.92 -1.51 19.64
N LYS A 175 -13.67 -1.47 19.17
CA LYS A 175 -12.97 -0.23 18.81
C LYS A 175 -13.23 0.24 17.38
N PHE A 176 -13.20 -0.64 16.37
CA PHE A 176 -13.26 -0.19 14.96
C PHE A 176 -14.56 -0.49 14.21
N LYS A 177 -15.57 -1.15 14.82
CA LYS A 177 -16.93 -1.32 14.25
C LYS A 177 -16.97 -1.76 12.76
N ALA A 178 -16.00 -2.55 12.30
CA ALA A 178 -15.81 -2.94 10.89
C ALA A 178 -15.84 -4.47 10.67
N TYR A 179 -15.59 -4.94 9.45
CA TYR A 179 -15.61 -6.36 9.06
C TYR A 179 -14.50 -7.19 9.76
N LEU A 180 -14.78 -8.46 10.10
CA LEU A 180 -13.91 -9.38 10.85
C LEU A 180 -12.47 -9.54 10.31
N ILE A 181 -12.28 -9.52 8.99
CA ILE A 181 -10.97 -9.70 8.33
C ILE A 181 -10.04 -8.52 8.62
N THR A 182 -10.58 -7.31 8.70
CA THR A 182 -9.82 -6.08 9.01
C THR A 182 -9.29 -6.05 10.45
N PHE A 183 -9.94 -6.72 11.40
CA PHE A 183 -9.51 -6.72 12.80
C PHE A 183 -8.28 -7.60 13.05
N GLN A 184 -8.25 -8.80 12.47
CA GLN A 184 -7.10 -9.70 12.60
C GLN A 184 -5.82 -9.05 12.05
N LYS A 185 -5.92 -8.37 10.90
CA LYS A 185 -4.81 -7.61 10.32
C LYS A 185 -4.33 -6.52 11.30
N ARG A 186 -5.24 -5.69 11.82
CA ARG A 186 -4.91 -4.58 12.74
C ARG A 186 -4.27 -5.05 14.05
N ILE A 187 -4.68 -6.18 14.60
CA ILE A 187 -4.06 -6.77 15.80
C ILE A 187 -2.62 -7.19 15.51
N LEU A 188 -2.40 -7.87 14.38
CA LEU A 188 -1.06 -8.34 14.01
C LEU A 188 -0.12 -7.19 13.65
N GLU A 189 -0.63 -6.12 13.03
CA GLU A 189 0.14 -4.88 12.82
C GLU A 189 0.50 -4.24 14.16
N ALA A 190 -0.43 -4.20 15.12
CA ALA A 190 -0.15 -3.71 16.46
C ALA A 190 0.96 -4.51 17.17
N ASP A 191 0.98 -5.84 17.01
CA ASP A 191 2.05 -6.67 17.56
C ASP A 191 3.41 -6.36 16.93
N VAL A 192 3.45 -6.11 15.62
CA VAL A 192 4.66 -5.67 14.92
C VAL A 192 5.10 -4.29 15.43
N TYR A 193 4.18 -3.34 15.62
CA TYR A 193 4.51 -2.02 16.18
C TYR A 193 5.05 -2.11 17.60
N ARG A 194 4.47 -2.94 18.47
CA ARG A 194 4.97 -3.18 19.84
C ARG A 194 6.38 -3.76 19.82
N ALA A 195 6.62 -4.75 18.97
CA ALA A 195 7.92 -5.39 18.85
C ALA A 195 8.98 -4.48 18.21
N PHE A 196 8.57 -3.58 17.31
CA PHE A 196 9.43 -2.55 16.76
C PHE A 196 9.87 -1.55 17.83
N LEU A 197 8.93 -1.08 18.66
CA LEU A 197 9.21 -0.13 19.74
C LEU A 197 10.03 -0.73 20.89
N SER A 198 10.03 -2.05 21.08
CA SER A 198 10.87 -2.68 22.11
C SER A 198 12.35 -2.71 21.74
N GLY A 199 12.70 -2.48 20.47
CA GLY A 199 14.08 -2.59 19.98
C GLY A 199 14.62 -4.02 19.91
N ASP A 200 13.79 -5.03 20.19
CA ASP A 200 14.20 -6.44 20.21
C ASP A 200 14.03 -7.06 18.81
N ALA A 201 15.15 -7.30 18.13
CA ALA A 201 15.19 -7.91 16.81
C ALA A 201 14.51 -9.29 16.76
N ALA A 202 14.64 -10.12 17.81
CA ALA A 202 14.02 -11.43 17.85
C ALA A 202 12.50 -11.32 18.03
N ALA A 203 12.03 -10.39 18.87
CA ALA A 203 10.61 -10.10 19.02
C ALA A 203 10.01 -9.57 17.71
N LEU A 204 10.70 -8.64 17.04
CA LEU A 204 10.25 -8.07 15.77
C LEU A 204 10.16 -9.13 14.68
N LEU A 205 11.21 -9.96 14.52
CA LEU A 205 11.19 -11.07 13.58
C LEU A 205 10.04 -12.04 13.85
N SER A 206 9.76 -12.35 15.12
CA SER A 206 8.65 -13.21 15.53
C SER A 206 7.29 -12.62 15.14
N ALA A 207 7.06 -11.33 15.46
CA ALA A 207 5.82 -10.63 15.16
C ALA A 207 5.58 -10.53 13.64
N MET A 208 6.60 -10.13 12.87
CA MET A 208 6.52 -10.06 11.41
C MET A 208 6.27 -11.43 10.79
N THR A 209 6.93 -12.47 11.31
CA THR A 209 6.69 -13.84 10.87
C THR A 209 5.24 -14.28 11.13
N ALA A 210 4.65 -13.90 12.27
CA ALA A 210 3.25 -14.19 12.60
C ALA A 210 2.29 -13.45 11.65
N TYR A 211 2.53 -12.15 11.41
CA TYR A 211 1.80 -11.35 10.42
C TYR A 211 1.80 -12.02 9.04
N ILE A 212 2.98 -12.44 8.57
CA ILE A 212 3.14 -13.09 7.26
C ILE A 212 2.41 -14.42 7.15
N ARG A 213 2.54 -15.27 8.16
CA ARG A 213 1.81 -16.55 8.19
C ARG A 213 0.31 -16.32 8.17
N ASN A 214 -0.19 -15.26 8.80
CA ASN A 214 -1.61 -14.97 8.82
C ASN A 214 -2.14 -14.57 7.44
N TYR A 215 -1.52 -13.58 6.78
CA TYR A 215 -2.02 -13.16 5.46
C TYR A 215 -1.86 -14.28 4.41
N ARG A 216 -0.81 -15.13 4.51
CA ARG A 216 -0.63 -16.28 3.59
C ARG A 216 -1.70 -17.36 3.75
N ARG A 217 -2.42 -17.41 4.88
CA ARG A 217 -3.55 -18.34 5.10
C ARG A 217 -4.87 -17.81 4.55
N GLN A 218 -4.96 -16.52 4.21
CA GLN A 218 -6.19 -15.92 3.69
C GLN A 218 -6.55 -16.49 2.31
N PRO A 219 -7.84 -16.48 1.93
CA PRO A 219 -8.31 -16.95 0.62
C PRO A 219 -7.61 -16.29 -0.58
N TRP A 220 -7.78 -16.87 -1.77
CA TRP A 220 -7.01 -16.52 -2.98
C TRP A 220 -7.07 -15.04 -3.39
N ASP A 221 -8.26 -14.47 -3.33
CA ASP A 221 -8.61 -13.08 -3.59
C ASP A 221 -7.95 -12.06 -2.63
N TYR A 222 -7.34 -12.54 -1.53
CA TYR A 222 -6.59 -11.73 -0.57
C TYR A 222 -5.07 -12.01 -0.59
N SER A 223 -4.55 -12.52 -1.71
CA SER A 223 -3.11 -12.79 -1.83
C SER A 223 -2.31 -11.49 -1.86
N VAL A 224 -1.39 -11.35 -0.90
CA VAL A 224 -0.37 -10.29 -0.95
C VAL A 224 0.70 -10.68 -1.97
N VAL A 225 0.91 -9.83 -2.97
CA VAL A 225 1.94 -10.02 -4.01
C VAL A 225 3.23 -9.32 -3.60
N ILE A 226 3.12 -8.06 -3.15
CA ILE A 226 4.20 -7.27 -2.54
C ILE A 226 3.69 -6.77 -1.19
N ASP A 227 4.42 -7.08 -0.12
CA ASP A 227 4.10 -6.69 1.25
C ASP A 227 4.77 -5.35 1.59
N MET A 228 4.07 -4.25 1.24
CA MET A 228 4.55 -2.89 1.52
C MET A 228 4.64 -2.60 3.02
N PHE A 229 3.76 -3.19 3.84
CA PHE A 229 3.80 -3.02 5.30
C PHE A 229 5.10 -3.58 5.88
N SER A 230 5.39 -4.85 5.62
CA SER A 230 6.60 -5.49 6.14
C SER A 230 7.87 -4.84 5.56
N THR A 231 7.85 -4.44 4.28
CA THR A 231 8.95 -3.69 3.66
C THR A 231 9.22 -2.37 4.38
N ALA A 232 8.16 -1.59 4.66
CA ALA A 232 8.29 -0.33 5.38
C ALA A 232 8.82 -0.53 6.81
N MET A 233 8.31 -1.54 7.52
CA MET A 233 8.77 -1.85 8.88
C MET A 233 10.23 -2.30 8.91
N LEU A 234 10.69 -3.08 7.93
CA LEU A 234 12.10 -3.46 7.80
C LEU A 234 13.00 -2.23 7.61
N LYS A 235 12.59 -1.28 6.78
CA LYS A 235 13.35 -0.04 6.57
C LYS A 235 13.39 0.85 7.81
N LEU A 236 12.25 1.04 8.47
CA LEU A 236 12.19 1.76 9.75
C LEU A 236 13.07 1.09 10.81
N ALA A 237 13.08 -0.25 10.87
CA ALA A 237 13.93 -1.02 11.79
C ALA A 237 15.43 -0.77 11.51
N ARG A 238 15.84 -0.78 10.24
CA ARG A 238 17.22 -0.47 9.85
C ARG A 238 17.66 0.94 10.22
N GLN A 239 16.80 1.95 10.05
CA GLN A 239 17.09 3.32 10.52
C GLN A 239 17.37 3.40 12.02
N ARG A 240 16.87 2.43 12.80
CA ARG A 240 17.09 2.31 14.25
C ARG A 240 18.18 1.31 14.63
N GLY A 241 18.92 0.76 13.66
CA GLY A 241 19.95 -0.25 13.90
C GLY A 241 19.40 -1.62 14.31
N ILE A 242 18.11 -1.89 14.08
CA ILE A 242 17.49 -3.19 14.32
C ILE A 242 17.59 -4.01 13.03
N GLU A 243 18.50 -4.98 13.02
CA GLU A 243 18.68 -5.88 11.88
C GLU A 243 17.88 -7.17 12.07
N ILE A 244 17.01 -7.47 11.09
CA ILE A 244 16.30 -8.74 11.01
C ILE A 244 16.41 -9.31 9.60
N ASP A 245 16.61 -10.62 9.51
CA ASP A 245 16.65 -11.36 8.25
C ASP A 245 15.27 -11.96 7.95
N LEU A 246 14.62 -11.42 6.91
CA LEU A 246 13.29 -11.84 6.47
C LEU A 246 13.30 -12.01 4.95
N ASN A 247 13.74 -13.18 4.50
CA ASN A 247 13.85 -13.50 3.08
C ASN A 247 12.61 -14.25 2.56
N ILE A 248 11.67 -13.53 1.93
CA ILE A 248 10.46 -14.08 1.29
C ILE A 248 10.16 -13.38 -0.03
N ILE A 249 9.39 -14.04 -0.92
CA ILE A 249 9.10 -13.52 -2.26
C ILE A 249 8.22 -12.26 -2.23
N GLU A 250 7.37 -12.09 -1.22
CA GLU A 250 6.49 -10.91 -1.09
C GLU A 250 7.25 -9.66 -0.63
N ILE A 251 8.51 -9.78 -0.20
CA ILE A 251 9.39 -8.66 0.15
C ILE A 251 10.58 -8.69 -0.82
N PRO A 252 10.46 -8.06 -2.01
CA PRO A 252 11.49 -8.14 -3.03
C PRO A 252 12.75 -7.42 -2.55
N GLN A 253 13.93 -8.00 -2.82
CA GLN A 253 15.20 -7.45 -2.30
C GLN A 253 15.50 -6.04 -2.83
N PHE A 254 15.12 -5.72 -4.07
CA PHE A 254 15.29 -4.38 -4.62
C PHE A 254 14.43 -3.32 -3.92
N PHE A 255 13.30 -3.70 -3.31
CA PHE A 255 12.56 -2.78 -2.42
C PHE A 255 13.32 -2.51 -1.12
N LEU A 256 14.18 -3.43 -0.66
CA LEU A 256 15.02 -3.22 0.52
C LEU A 256 16.32 -2.48 0.21
N ASP A 257 16.64 -2.25 -1.06
CA ASP A 257 17.81 -1.47 -1.47
C ASP A 257 17.52 0.03 -1.27
N GLU A 258 18.22 0.64 -0.33
CA GLU A 258 18.12 2.07 -0.02
C GLU A 258 18.94 2.94 -0.97
N SER A 259 19.60 2.40 -1.99
CA SER A 259 20.24 3.18 -3.05
C SER A 259 19.32 3.45 -4.24
N HIS A 260 18.29 2.62 -4.43
CA HIS A 260 17.32 2.77 -5.52
C HIS A 260 16.45 4.03 -5.30
N ARG A 261 16.30 4.88 -6.33
CA ARG A 261 15.55 6.15 -6.26
C ARG A 261 14.59 6.28 -7.43
N ILE A 262 13.44 6.92 -7.19
CA ILE A 262 12.51 7.28 -8.25
C ILE A 262 13.10 8.43 -9.07
N ASP A 263 13.19 8.27 -10.39
CA ASP A 263 13.43 9.40 -11.29
C ASP A 263 12.14 10.21 -11.45
N ARG A 264 11.99 11.23 -10.60
CA ARG A 264 10.83 12.12 -10.62
C ARG A 264 10.69 12.93 -11.90
N ASN A 265 11.69 12.99 -12.78
CA ASN A 265 11.53 13.64 -14.08
C ASN A 265 10.73 12.78 -15.05
N GLN A 266 10.85 11.46 -14.93
CA GLN A 266 10.20 10.49 -15.82
C GLN A 266 8.94 9.90 -15.19
N THR A 267 8.94 9.69 -13.88
CA THR A 267 7.83 9.06 -13.16
C THR A 267 6.96 10.14 -12.51
N LYS A 268 5.92 10.57 -13.22
CA LYS A 268 4.97 11.59 -12.75
C LYS A 268 3.53 11.17 -12.98
N LEU A 269 2.65 11.66 -12.11
CA LEU A 269 1.22 11.56 -12.33
C LEU A 269 0.79 12.45 -13.51
N PRO A 270 -0.29 12.10 -14.21
CA PRO A 270 -0.91 13.00 -15.19
C PRO A 270 -1.39 14.27 -14.50
N GLU A 271 -1.17 15.43 -15.14
CA GLU A 271 -1.71 16.71 -14.70
C GLU A 271 -3.16 16.85 -15.17
N LEU A 272 -4.11 16.85 -14.23
CA LEU A 272 -5.53 16.97 -14.55
C LEU A 272 -6.00 18.43 -14.46
N PRO A 273 -6.68 18.97 -15.48
CA PRO A 273 -7.22 20.34 -15.43
C PRO A 273 -8.23 20.48 -14.28
N ALA A 274 -8.29 21.68 -13.68
CA ALA A 274 -9.34 21.99 -12.73
C ALA A 274 -10.71 21.92 -13.41
N VAL A 275 -11.70 21.35 -12.74
CA VAL A 275 -13.07 21.28 -13.25
C VAL A 275 -13.68 22.67 -13.08
N CYS A 276 -13.92 23.39 -14.18
CA CYS A 276 -14.72 24.60 -14.16
C CYS A 276 -16.19 24.20 -14.02
N ASN A 277 -16.81 24.54 -12.89
CA ASN A 277 -18.26 24.43 -12.69
C ASN A 277 -19.02 25.44 -13.55
#